data_AF-A0A399W938-F1
#
_entry.id   AF-A0A399W938-F1
#
_cell.length_a   1.000
_cell.length_b   1.000
_cell.length_c   1.000
_cell.angle_alpha   90.00
_cell.angle_beta   90.00
_cell.angle_gamma   90.00
#
_symmetry.space_group_name_H-M   'P 1'
#
loop_
_entity.id
_entity.type
_entity.pdbx_description
1 polymer ?
#
loop_
_entity_poly.entity_id
_entity_poly.type
_entity_poly.pdbx_seq_one_letter_code
_entity_poly.pdbx_strand_id
1 'polypeptide(L)'
;MKPINHFSVSLITGAVTFLTTKTIFPSIASFLVGWLIDVDHIWDFYRNGCRRFSVRRFLDAMDKGELKKTYFYFHSYELLLILISLCFVTHFHYLLSFTTLGFAIHLFFDQLFNPVNPLTYFLTYRILHGYKTEIILRTNTHAPPAQERIL
;
A
#
# COMPACT_ATOMS: atom_id res chain seq x y z
N MET A 1 1.08 -7.16 -3.92
CA MET A 1 2.50 -7.52 -3.96
C MET A 1 2.82 -8.06 -2.58
N LYS A 2 3.88 -8.86 -2.43
CA LYS A 2 4.26 -9.31 -1.07
C LYS A 2 5.05 -8.20 -0.37
N PRO A 3 5.04 -8.11 0.97
CA PRO A 3 5.82 -7.12 1.72
C PRO A 3 7.30 -7.07 1.36
N ILE A 4 7.90 -8.23 1.03
CA ILE A 4 9.29 -8.27 0.56
C ILE A 4 9.50 -7.52 -0.76
N ASN A 5 8.52 -7.53 -1.67
CA ASN A 5 8.59 -6.80 -2.93
C ASN A 5 8.48 -5.29 -2.67
N HIS A 6 7.63 -4.85 -1.74
CA HIS A 6 7.52 -3.44 -1.33
C HIS A 6 8.84 -2.93 -0.75
N PHE A 7 9.46 -3.71 0.13
CA PHE A 7 10.79 -3.41 0.66
C PHE A 7 11.84 -3.31 -0.45
N SER A 8 11.88 -4.27 -1.38
CA SER A 8 12.84 -4.27 -2.49
C SER A 8 12.66 -3.07 -3.41
N VAL A 9 11.43 -2.75 -3.81
CA VAL A 9 11.13 -1.57 -4.66
C VAL A 9 11.55 -0.30 -3.94
N SER A 10 11.18 -0.16 -2.66
CA SER A 10 11.55 1.03 -1.85
C SER A 10 13.06 1.17 -1.71
N LEU A 11 13.79 0.06 -1.50
CA LEU A 11 15.24 0.06 -1.39
C LEU A 11 15.89 0.51 -2.70
N ILE A 12 15.40 0.01 -3.84
CA ILE A 12 15.85 0.43 -5.17
C ILE A 12 15.56 1.92 -5.38
N THR A 13 14.36 2.40 -5.02
CA THR A 13 14.01 3.82 -5.11
C THR A 13 14.96 4.70 -4.29
N GLY A 14 15.26 4.29 -3.05
CA GLY A 14 16.23 4.99 -2.22
C GLY A 14 17.62 5.01 -2.84
N ALA A 15 18.09 3.87 -3.35
CA ALA A 15 19.40 3.77 -4.00
C ALA A 15 19.50 4.64 -5.26
N VAL A 16 18.49 4.58 -6.14
CA VAL A 16 18.41 5.44 -7.34
C VAL A 16 18.39 6.91 -6.95
N THR A 17 17.60 7.29 -5.93
CA THR A 17 17.56 8.66 -5.41
C THR A 17 18.93 9.10 -4.90
N PHE A 18 19.67 8.24 -4.19
CA PHE A 18 21.04 8.57 -3.76
C PHE A 18 21.97 8.75 -4.96
N LEU A 19 21.89 7.88 -5.95
CA LEU A 19 22.76 7.93 -7.13
C LEU A 19 22.53 9.18 -7.97
N THR A 20 21.29 9.69 -8.05
CA THR A 20 20.94 10.91 -8.81
C THR A 20 21.23 12.18 -8.03
N THR A 21 20.86 12.22 -6.74
CA THR A 21 20.98 13.43 -5.91
C THR A 21 22.34 13.60 -5.27
N LYS A 22 23.08 12.50 -5.05
CA LYS A 22 24.27 12.42 -4.20
C LYS A 22 24.03 12.88 -2.76
N THR A 23 22.77 12.82 -2.30
CA THR A 23 22.37 13.23 -0.95
C THR A 23 21.67 12.10 -0.21
N ILE A 24 22.02 11.92 1.06
CA ILE A 24 21.52 10.81 1.87
C ILE A 24 20.07 11.04 2.37
N PHE A 25 19.71 12.28 2.72
CA PHE A 25 18.40 12.56 3.32
C PHE A 25 17.22 12.25 2.39
N PRO A 26 17.18 12.71 1.12
CA PRO A 26 16.11 12.37 0.20
C PRO A 26 16.06 10.87 -0.14
N SER A 27 17.22 10.23 -0.21
CA SER A 27 17.33 8.78 -0.42
C SER A 27 16.64 8.02 0.71
N ILE A 28 17.02 8.30 1.96
CA ILE A 28 16.39 7.72 3.14
C ILE A 28 14.90 8.04 3.16
N ALA A 29 14.50 9.28 2.89
CA ALA A 29 13.10 9.68 2.93
C ALA A 29 12.25 8.92 1.90
N SER A 30 12.71 8.81 0.65
CA SER A 30 12.03 8.05 -0.41
C SER A 30 11.92 6.55 -0.11
N PHE A 31 12.96 5.96 0.52
CA PHE A 31 12.95 4.57 0.95
C PHE A 31 11.96 4.35 2.10
N LEU A 32 12.07 5.18 3.15
CA LEU A 32 11.26 5.04 4.35
C LEU A 32 9.78 5.24 4.03
N VAL A 33 9.41 6.26 3.27
CA VAL A 33 8.00 6.48 2.94
C VAL A 33 7.43 5.37 2.05
N GLY A 34 8.22 4.85 1.10
CA GLY A 34 7.80 3.75 0.24
C GLY A 34 7.56 2.46 1.02
N TRP A 35 8.31 2.22 2.11
CA TRP A 35 8.14 1.01 2.91
C TRP A 35 7.18 1.18 4.10
N LEU A 36 7.20 2.33 4.78
CA LEU A 36 6.40 2.58 5.98
C LEU A 36 4.93 2.84 5.68
N ILE A 37 4.56 3.13 4.44
CA ILE A 37 3.17 3.30 4.05
C ILE A 37 2.35 2.02 4.34
N ASP A 38 2.93 0.83 4.15
CA ASP A 38 2.34 -0.49 4.42
C ASP A 38 1.96 -0.71 5.90
N VAL A 39 2.46 0.13 6.82
CA VAL A 39 2.14 0.04 8.25
C VAL A 39 0.65 0.30 8.51
N ASP A 40 -0.05 0.99 7.61
CA ASP A 40 -1.50 1.20 7.75
C ASP A 40 -2.31 -0.11 7.70
N HIS A 41 -1.79 -1.19 7.10
CA HIS A 41 -2.42 -2.49 7.14
C HIS A 41 -2.41 -3.13 8.54
N ILE A 42 -1.51 -2.71 9.43
CA ILE A 42 -1.57 -3.12 10.83
C ILE A 42 -2.87 -2.63 11.48
N TRP A 43 -3.37 -1.46 11.08
CA TRP A 43 -4.67 -0.97 11.51
C TRP A 43 -5.80 -1.86 10.99
N ASP A 44 -5.74 -2.27 9.71
CA ASP A 44 -6.71 -3.19 9.11
C ASP A 44 -6.77 -4.50 9.90
N PHE A 45 -5.62 -5.08 10.26
CA PHE A 45 -5.52 -6.29 11.08
C PHE A 45 -6.32 -6.15 12.38
N TYR A 46 -6.08 -5.09 13.16
CA TYR A 46 -6.80 -4.90 14.42
C TYR A 46 -8.28 -4.57 14.24
N ARG A 47 -8.65 -3.79 13.21
CA ARG A 47 -10.04 -3.41 12.94
C ARG A 47 -10.92 -4.57 12.47
N ASN A 48 -10.30 -5.62 11.95
CA ASN A 48 -10.98 -6.88 11.64
C ASN A 48 -11.07 -7.83 12.83
N GLY A 49 -10.68 -7.38 14.02
CA GLY A 49 -10.78 -8.17 15.25
C GLY A 49 -9.65 -9.18 15.43
N CYS A 50 -8.63 -9.16 14.57
CA CYS A 50 -7.44 -9.98 14.77
C CYS A 50 -6.69 -9.51 16.04
N ARG A 51 -6.10 -10.46 16.76
CA ARG A 51 -5.39 -10.24 18.03
C ARG A 51 -4.04 -10.94 18.01
N ARG A 52 -3.21 -10.64 19.03
CA ARG A 52 -1.87 -11.24 19.25
C ARG A 52 -0.97 -11.04 18.03
N PHE A 53 -0.62 -9.78 17.77
CA PHE A 53 0.19 -9.42 16.62
C PHE A 53 1.56 -10.13 16.64
N SER A 54 1.86 -10.80 15.53
CA SER A 54 3.19 -11.24 15.15
C SER A 54 3.26 -11.14 13.63
N VAL A 55 4.46 -10.97 13.05
CA VAL A 55 4.61 -10.85 11.58
C VAL A 55 3.96 -12.06 10.88
N ARG A 56 4.21 -13.27 11.38
CA ARG A 56 3.60 -14.50 10.84
C ARG A 56 2.07 -14.47 10.91
N ARG A 57 1.50 -14.08 12.05
CA ARG A 57 0.03 -14.01 12.22
C ARG A 57 -0.59 -12.94 11.32
N PHE A 58 0.08 -11.80 11.18
CA PHE A 58 -0.34 -10.70 10.31
C PHE A 58 -0.40 -11.16 8.86
N LEU A 59 0.68 -11.78 8.36
CA LEU A 59 0.73 -12.32 7.00
C LEU A 59 -0.32 -13.41 6.79
N ASP A 60 -0.46 -14.35 7.73
CA ASP A 60 -1.50 -15.39 7.67
C ASP A 60 -2.91 -14.80 7.57
N ALA A 61 -3.20 -13.72 8.31
CA ALA A 61 -4.51 -13.07 8.26
C ALA A 61 -4.79 -12.38 6.92
N MET A 62 -3.76 -11.80 6.28
CA MET A 62 -3.87 -11.23 4.93
C MET A 62 -4.08 -12.35 3.89
N ASP A 63 -3.23 -13.38 3.91
CA ASP A 63 -3.20 -14.43 2.90
C ASP A 63 -4.45 -15.34 2.95
N LYS A 64 -4.99 -15.59 4.14
CA LYS A 64 -6.19 -16.42 4.33
C LYS A 64 -7.51 -15.65 4.17
N GLY A 65 -7.45 -14.36 3.85
CA GLY A 65 -8.65 -13.53 3.66
C GLY A 65 -9.45 -13.33 4.95
N GLU A 66 -8.79 -13.28 6.12
CA GLU A 66 -9.48 -13.01 7.39
C GLU A 66 -9.99 -11.57 7.50
N LEU A 67 -9.44 -10.67 6.67
CA LEU A 67 -9.88 -9.28 6.60
C LEU A 67 -11.18 -9.15 5.79
N LYS A 68 -12.28 -8.88 6.51
CA LYS A 68 -13.59 -8.57 5.91
C LYS A 68 -13.70 -7.12 5.45
N LYS A 69 -12.88 -6.24 6.04
CA LYS A 69 -12.80 -4.83 5.69
C LYS A 69 -11.36 -4.41 5.48
N THR A 70 -11.14 -3.57 4.48
CA THR A 70 -9.82 -3.15 4.05
C THR A 70 -9.78 -1.62 4.02
N TYR A 71 -9.11 -0.99 4.98
CA TYR A 71 -9.16 0.46 5.18
C TYR A 71 -7.96 1.17 4.56
N PHE A 72 -6.75 0.69 4.86
CA PHE A 72 -5.44 1.25 4.48
C PHE A 72 -5.47 2.75 4.16
N TYR A 73 -5.52 3.61 5.18
CA TYR A 73 -5.77 5.04 4.93
C TYR A 73 -4.66 5.75 4.13
N PHE A 74 -3.41 5.28 4.23
CA PHE A 74 -2.30 5.92 3.55
C PHE A 74 -2.25 5.58 2.07
N HIS A 75 -2.69 4.40 1.65
CA HIS A 75 -2.75 4.04 0.23
C HIS A 75 -3.92 4.75 -0.46
N SER A 76 -3.75 6.05 -0.73
CA SER A 76 -4.75 6.86 -1.39
C SER A 76 -4.18 7.84 -2.40
N TYR A 77 -4.82 7.92 -3.57
CA TYR A 77 -4.53 8.94 -4.57
C TYR A 77 -4.88 10.34 -4.05
N GLU A 78 -5.85 10.47 -3.15
CA GLU A 78 -6.16 11.72 -2.47
C GLU A 78 -4.98 12.21 -1.62
N LEU A 79 -4.33 11.33 -0.85
CA LEU A 79 -3.12 11.70 -0.10
C LEU A 79 -1.95 12.01 -1.04
N LEU A 80 -1.77 11.27 -2.14
CA LEU A 80 -0.77 11.60 -3.16
C LEU A 80 -1.01 13.00 -3.73
N LEU A 81 -2.25 13.35 -4.05
CA LEU A 81 -2.60 14.67 -4.58
C LEU A 81 -2.31 15.78 -3.57
N ILE A 82 -2.56 15.55 -2.28
CA ILE A 82 -2.19 16.48 -1.21
C ILE A 82 -0.67 16.67 -1.15
N LEU A 83 0.11 15.58 -1.18
CA LEU A 83 1.57 15.63 -1.16
C LEU A 83 2.15 16.37 -2.38
N ILE A 84 1.61 16.11 -3.57
CA ILE A 84 1.97 16.83 -4.80
C ILE A 84 1.64 18.32 -4.67
N SER A 85 0.44 18.65 -4.20
CA SER A 85 0.02 20.05 -3.98
C SER A 85 0.95 20.76 -3.00
N LEU A 86 1.36 20.08 -1.92
CA LEU A 86 2.31 20.60 -0.95
C LEU A 86 3.70 20.81 -1.57
N CYS A 87 4.13 19.95 -2.51
CA CYS A 87 5.36 20.20 -3.28
C CYS A 87 5.26 21.53 -4.05
N PHE A 88 4.14 21.83 -4.72
CA PHE A 88 3.99 23.10 -5.42
C PHE A 88 4.02 24.31 -4.47
N VAL A 89 3.29 24.25 -3.36
CA VAL A 89 3.24 25.34 -2.36
C VAL A 89 4.60 25.59 -1.70
N THR A 90 5.42 24.55 -1.55
CA THR A 90 6.76 24.65 -0.97
C THR A 90 7.87 24.84 -2.02
N HIS A 91 7.51 25.18 -3.26
CA HIS A 91 8.43 25.36 -4.38
C HIS A 91 9.38 24.16 -4.58
N PHE A 92 8.80 22.96 -4.54
CA PHE A 92 9.50 21.68 -4.66
C PHE A 92 10.61 21.53 -3.62
N HIS A 93 10.27 21.76 -2.35
CA HIS A 93 11.20 21.51 -1.24
C HIS A 93 11.79 20.10 -1.35
N TYR A 94 13.12 20.04 -1.36
CA TYR A 94 13.87 18.89 -1.83
C TYR A 94 13.48 17.58 -1.13
N LEU A 95 13.44 17.58 0.20
CA LEU A 95 13.08 16.40 0.99
C LEU A 95 11.63 15.95 0.73
N LEU A 96 10.71 16.90 0.59
CA LEU A 96 9.29 16.62 0.38
C LEU A 96 9.05 16.03 -1.01
N SER A 97 9.74 16.53 -2.04
CA SER A 97 9.61 16.03 -3.41
C SER A 97 10.03 14.56 -3.52
N PHE A 98 11.15 14.17 -2.91
CA PHE A 98 11.59 12.76 -2.92
C PHE A 98 10.78 11.87 -1.98
N THR A 99 10.25 12.41 -0.88
CA THR A 99 9.25 11.71 -0.06
C THR A 99 7.99 11.42 -0.89
N THR A 100 7.49 12.41 -1.61
CA THR A 100 6.33 12.28 -2.48
C THR A 100 6.59 11.30 -3.63
N LEU A 101 7.80 11.31 -4.19
CA LEU A 101 8.21 10.36 -5.23
C LEU A 101 8.22 8.90 -4.72
N GLY A 102 8.79 8.66 -3.53
CA GLY A 102 8.79 7.32 -2.92
C GLY A 102 7.36 6.79 -2.69
N PHE A 103 6.49 7.67 -2.18
CA PHE A 103 5.06 7.36 -2.00
C PHE A 103 4.38 7.05 -3.34
N ALA A 104 4.62 7.89 -4.35
CA ALA A 104 4.02 7.72 -5.68
C ALA A 104 4.46 6.41 -6.35
N ILE A 105 5.74 6.06 -6.24
CA ILE A 105 6.28 4.80 -6.76
C ILE A 105 5.60 3.63 -6.07
N HIS A 106 5.50 3.63 -4.73
CA HIS A 106 4.80 2.55 -4.02
C HIS A 106 3.38 2.35 -4.55
N LEU A 107 2.58 3.44 -4.57
CA LEU A 107 1.19 3.39 -5.02
C LEU A 107 1.04 2.96 -6.49
N PHE A 108 1.99 3.37 -7.35
CA PHE A 108 2.01 2.98 -8.76
C PHE A 108 2.25 1.47 -8.93
N PHE A 109 3.24 0.90 -8.23
CA PHE A 109 3.48 -0.54 -8.28
C PHE A 109 2.30 -1.33 -7.69
N ASP A 110 1.68 -0.78 -6.65
CA ASP A 110 0.48 -1.35 -6.06
C ASP A 110 -0.69 -1.44 -7.07
N GLN A 111 -0.94 -0.35 -7.80
CA GLN A 111 -1.96 -0.28 -8.84
C GLN A 111 -1.70 -1.28 -9.99
N LEU A 112 -0.44 -1.53 -10.32
CA LEU A 112 -0.06 -2.41 -11.43
C LEU A 112 -0.08 -3.90 -11.06
N PHE A 113 0.42 -4.25 -9.87
CA PHE A 113 0.72 -5.64 -9.52
C PHE A 113 -0.28 -6.25 -8.55
N ASN A 114 -1.19 -5.47 -7.95
CA ASN A 114 -2.20 -6.01 -7.04
C ASN A 114 -3.46 -6.38 -7.81
N PRO A 115 -4.07 -7.55 -7.52
CA PRO A 115 -5.31 -7.98 -8.14
C PRO A 115 -6.51 -7.24 -7.51
N VAL A 116 -6.55 -5.92 -7.66
CA VAL A 116 -7.54 -5.04 -7.02
C VAL A 116 -8.39 -4.29 -8.04
N ASN A 117 -9.57 -3.83 -7.61
CA ASN A 117 -10.38 -2.95 -8.43
C ASN A 117 -9.56 -1.70 -8.80
N PRO A 118 -9.60 -1.17 -10.04
CA PRO A 118 -8.85 0.03 -10.42
C PRO A 118 -9.09 1.23 -9.49
N LEU A 119 -10.27 1.32 -8.88
CA LEU A 119 -10.65 2.42 -7.98
C LEU A 119 -10.26 2.18 -6.51
N THR A 120 -9.65 1.03 -6.21
CA THR A 120 -9.29 0.61 -4.85
C THR A 120 -8.49 1.66 -4.09
N TYR A 121 -7.54 2.29 -4.76
CA TYR A 121 -6.65 3.29 -4.16
C TYR A 121 -7.26 4.69 -4.07
N PHE A 122 -8.54 4.87 -4.36
CA PHE A 122 -9.27 6.07 -3.97
C PHE A 122 -9.89 5.85 -2.59
N LEU A 123 -9.48 6.65 -1.60
CA LEU A 123 -10.03 6.57 -0.25
C LEU A 123 -11.54 6.84 -0.24
N THR A 124 -11.99 7.79 -1.06
CA THR A 124 -13.41 8.10 -1.26
C THR A 124 -14.18 6.90 -1.79
N TYR A 125 -13.63 6.17 -2.77
CA TYR A 125 -14.23 4.94 -3.26
C TYR A 125 -14.37 3.89 -2.14
N ARG A 126 -13.33 3.68 -1.33
CA ARG A 126 -13.39 2.73 -0.19
C ARG A 126 -14.43 3.14 0.85
N ILE A 127 -14.53 4.43 1.18
CA ILE A 127 -15.54 4.97 2.12
C ILE A 127 -16.95 4.69 1.60
N LEU A 128 -17.23 5.03 0.33
CA LEU A 128 -18.55 4.88 -0.27
C LEU A 128 -19.00 3.41 -0.33
N HIS A 129 -18.06 2.47 -0.43
CA HIS A 129 -18.32 1.04 -0.43
C HIS A 129 -18.17 0.37 0.95
N GLY A 130 -18.02 1.17 2.02
CA GLY A 130 -17.95 0.68 3.39
C GLY A 130 -16.76 -0.22 3.70
N TYR A 131 -15.66 -0.05 2.94
CA TYR A 131 -14.40 -0.79 3.06
C TYR A 131 -14.51 -2.30 2.79
N LYS A 132 -15.56 -2.78 2.14
CA LYS A 132 -15.80 -4.21 1.90
C LYS A 132 -14.70 -4.83 1.04
N THR A 133 -14.00 -5.83 1.58
CA THR A 133 -12.88 -6.50 0.89
C THR A 133 -13.31 -7.11 -0.45
N GLU A 134 -14.52 -7.67 -0.53
CA GLU A 134 -15.07 -8.31 -1.73
C GLU A 134 -15.34 -7.35 -2.89
N ILE A 135 -15.43 -6.05 -2.62
CA ILE A 135 -15.59 -4.99 -3.62
C ILE A 135 -14.22 -4.45 -4.05
N ILE A 136 -13.31 -4.35 -3.07
CA ILE A 136 -11.97 -3.78 -3.24
C ILE A 136 -11.03 -4.75 -3.97
N LEU A 137 -11.04 -6.03 -3.60
CA LEU A 137 -10.27 -7.06 -4.28
C LEU A 137 -11.00 -7.53 -5.55
N ARG A 138 -10.27 -7.84 -6.63
CA ARG A 138 -10.87 -8.52 -7.78
C ARG A 138 -11.20 -9.95 -7.37
N THR A 139 -12.46 -10.32 -7.54
CA THR A 139 -13.12 -11.55 -7.07
C THR A 139 -12.57 -12.89 -7.60
N ASN A 140 -11.45 -12.90 -8.35
CA ASN A 140 -10.90 -14.11 -8.97
C ASN A 140 -9.87 -14.87 -8.11
N THR A 141 -9.46 -14.37 -6.94
CA THR A 141 -8.42 -15.02 -6.12
C THR A 141 -8.96 -15.88 -4.97
N HIS A 142 -10.27 -15.90 -4.75
CA HIS A 142 -10.93 -16.76 -3.76
C HIS A 142 -12.13 -17.48 -4.37
N ALA A 143 -11.95 -18.11 -5.55
CA ALA A 143 -12.78 -19.27 -5.82
C ALA A 143 -12.51 -20.26 -4.67
N PRO A 144 -13.53 -20.70 -3.90
CA PRO A 144 -13.32 -21.82 -2.99
C PRO A 144 -12.72 -22.96 -3.82
N PRO A 145 -11.78 -23.77 -3.27
CA PRO A 145 -11.38 -24.99 -3.95
C PRO A 145 -12.66 -25.71 -4.32
N ALA A 146 -12.79 -26.11 -5.59
CA ALA A 146 -13.96 -26.82 -6.06
C ALA A 146 -14.16 -28.01 -5.12
N GLN A 147 -15.07 -27.87 -4.16
CA GLN A 147 -15.56 -28.97 -3.36
C GLN A 147 -16.06 -29.97 -4.38
N GLU A 148 -15.44 -31.16 -4.33
CA GLU A 148 -15.88 -32.42 -4.91
C GLU A 148 -17.24 -32.29 -5.59
N ARG A 149 -17.21 -32.02 -6.89
CA ARG A 149 -18.39 -32.34 -7.69
C ARG A 149 -18.47 -33.85 -7.70
N ILE A 150 -19.45 -34.36 -6.94
CA ILE A 150 -20.24 -35.56 -7.23
C ILE A 150 -19.47 -36.84 -6.85
N LEU A 151 -19.89 -37.51 -5.76
CA LEU A 151 -20.79 -38.70 -5.77
C LEU A 151 -20.27 -39.83 -6.66
#